data_AF-A0A846PK49-F1
#
_entry.id   AF-A0A846PK49-F1
#
_cell.length_a   1.000
_cell.length_b   1.000
_cell.length_c   1.000
_cell.angle_alpha   90.00
_cell.angle_beta   90.00
_cell.angle_gamma   90.00
#
_symmetry.space_group_name_H-M   'P 1'
#
loop_
_entity.id
_entity.type
_entity.pdbx_description
1 polymer ?
#
loop_
_entity_poly.entity_id
_entity_poly.type
_entity_poly.pdbx_seq_one_letter_code
_entity_poly.pdbx_strand_id
1 'polypeptide(L)'
;FTYTLNSSRYGEQFNTTTIEALIVNDKAVASYNVTVICPAVTLQVNLHDSEHQPIPNAAVRVQEFMGGLFYEGNVVDGSVTFSCTFGRYKVKVYRSGVEVNQTTVDLFENQSLLVICRRCGLTVHIKVVDYLGQPISNANVSLLREGLMPLSDRTNNDGSVTFDDFIGGLAQVSVYLTDQTQPCVRKTFLVESSTTIDIKIERYVLVLGFLVETSQLATVILVMAAIFIVLLIEVFRRRQIKS
;
A
#
# COMPACT_ATOMS: atom_id res chain seq x y z
N PHE A 1 24.20 13.69 -56.97
CA PHE A 1 24.45 12.88 -55.76
C PHE A 1 23.18 12.82 -54.94
N THR A 2 22.90 11.64 -54.39
CA THR A 2 21.75 11.40 -53.51
C THR A 2 22.28 11.06 -52.14
N TYR A 3 21.71 11.67 -51.10
CA TYR A 3 22.09 11.42 -49.70
C TYR A 3 20.91 10.79 -48.97
N THR A 4 21.22 9.97 -47.96
CA THR A 4 20.22 9.38 -47.07
C THR A 4 20.40 9.94 -45.68
N LEU A 5 19.33 10.50 -45.12
CA LEU A 5 19.23 10.94 -43.74
C LEU A 5 18.48 9.89 -42.93
N ASN A 6 19.18 9.18 -42.06
CA ASN A 6 18.59 8.27 -41.08
C ASN A 6 18.40 9.00 -39.75
N SER A 7 17.17 9.02 -39.26
CA SER A 7 16.84 9.60 -37.97
C SER A 7 16.53 8.49 -36.98
N SER A 8 17.21 8.51 -35.85
CA SER A 8 17.06 7.53 -34.78
C SER A 8 16.89 8.22 -33.43
N ARG A 9 16.26 7.50 -32.51
CA ARG A 9 16.17 7.88 -31.10
C ARG A 9 16.45 6.63 -30.27
N TYR A 10 17.34 6.74 -29.27
CA TYR A 10 17.82 5.58 -28.51
C TYR A 10 18.47 4.47 -29.36
N GLY A 11 19.03 4.81 -30.52
CA GLY A 11 19.59 3.84 -31.46
C GLY A 11 18.56 3.19 -32.39
N GLU A 12 17.26 3.38 -32.11
CA GLU A 12 16.18 2.84 -32.94
C GLU A 12 15.78 3.84 -34.02
N GLN A 13 15.78 3.37 -35.27
CA GLN A 13 15.48 4.20 -36.44
C GLN A 13 13.97 4.37 -36.60
N PHE A 14 13.50 5.61 -36.73
CA PHE A 14 12.07 5.92 -36.89
C PHE A 14 11.76 6.64 -38.21
N ASN A 15 12.76 7.19 -38.90
CA ASN A 15 12.57 7.85 -40.19
C ASN A 15 13.81 7.70 -41.09
N THR A 16 13.55 7.49 -42.38
CA THR A 16 14.55 7.51 -43.45
C THR A 16 14.08 8.51 -44.49
N THR A 17 14.86 9.54 -44.77
CA THR A 17 14.55 10.53 -45.79
C THR A 17 15.66 10.61 -46.82
N THR A 18 15.29 10.55 -48.10
CA THR A 18 16.23 10.72 -49.22
C THR A 18 16.32 12.20 -49.58
N ILE A 19 17.53 12.72 -49.67
CA ILE A 19 17.81 14.11 -50.06
C ILE A 19 18.38 14.08 -51.48
N GLU A 20 17.63 14.68 -52.40
CA GLU A 20 17.97 14.77 -53.82
C GLU A 20 18.46 16.19 -54.18
N ALA A 21 19.12 16.29 -55.34
CA ALA A 21 19.42 17.55 -56.01
C ALA A 21 20.22 18.60 -55.19
N LEU A 22 21.17 18.16 -54.35
CA LEU A 22 22.09 19.07 -53.65
C LEU A 22 23.12 19.77 -54.55
N ILE A 23 23.16 19.40 -55.83
CA ILE A 23 23.92 20.08 -56.88
C ILE A 23 22.96 20.35 -58.05
N VAL A 24 22.83 21.61 -58.45
CA VAL A 24 22.02 22.06 -59.59
C VAL A 24 22.93 22.87 -60.51
N ASN A 25 23.07 22.44 -61.78
CA ASN A 25 23.94 23.09 -62.77
C ASN A 25 25.38 23.31 -62.28
N ASP A 26 26.01 22.26 -61.74
CA ASP A 26 27.38 22.28 -61.17
C ASP A 26 27.60 23.28 -60.03
N LYS A 27 26.53 23.76 -59.41
CA LYS A 27 26.57 24.62 -58.21
C LYS A 27 25.92 23.92 -57.03
N ALA A 28 26.60 23.98 -55.89
CA ALA A 28 26.06 23.47 -54.64
C ALA A 28 24.83 24.27 -54.22
N VAL A 29 23.78 23.58 -53.78
CA VAL A 29 22.62 24.21 -53.15
C VAL A 29 23.03 24.68 -51.76
N ALA A 30 22.85 25.98 -51.48
CA ALA A 30 23.34 26.60 -50.25
C ALA A 30 22.58 26.15 -48.99
N SER A 31 21.31 25.76 -49.11
CA SER A 31 20.52 25.24 -48.00
C SER A 31 19.42 24.28 -48.47
N TYR A 32 19.14 23.26 -47.65
CA TYR A 32 18.06 22.30 -47.88
C TYR A 32 17.34 22.06 -46.56
N ASN A 33 16.01 22.20 -46.55
CA ASN A 33 15.21 22.02 -45.33
C ASN A 33 14.63 20.61 -45.31
N VAL A 34 14.87 19.88 -44.22
CA VAL A 34 14.24 18.58 -43.94
C VAL A 34 13.44 18.70 -42.65
N THR A 35 12.18 18.29 -42.69
CA THR A 35 11.34 18.17 -41.48
C THR A 35 11.22 16.70 -41.13
N VAL A 36 11.76 16.32 -39.98
CA VAL A 36 11.66 14.96 -39.43
C VAL A 36 10.69 14.98 -38.26
N ILE A 37 9.60 14.22 -38.37
CA ILE A 37 8.59 14.11 -37.31
C ILE A 37 8.84 12.82 -36.54
N CYS A 38 9.02 12.94 -35.23
CA CYS A 38 9.06 11.78 -34.33
C CYS A 38 7.64 11.18 -34.25
N PRO A 39 7.44 9.89 -34.58
CA PRO A 39 6.11 9.32 -34.65
C PRO A 39 5.49 9.21 -33.25
N ALA A 40 4.16 9.31 -33.21
CA ALA A 40 3.38 8.96 -32.03
C ALA A 40 3.07 7.46 -32.05
N VAL A 41 3.15 6.84 -30.87
CA VAL A 41 3.02 5.42 -30.62
C VAL A 41 2.08 5.23 -29.43
N THR A 42 1.18 4.27 -29.54
CA THR A 42 0.18 3.99 -28.51
C THR A 42 0.75 3.09 -27.42
N LEU A 43 0.66 3.53 -26.18
CA LEU A 43 0.93 2.72 -24.99
C LEU A 43 -0.37 2.51 -24.22
N GLN A 44 -0.83 1.27 -24.13
CA GLN A 44 -1.86 0.87 -23.19
C GLN A 44 -1.19 0.34 -21.91
N VAL A 45 -1.60 0.82 -20.75
CA VAL A 45 -1.12 0.36 -19.45
C VAL A 45 -2.28 -0.32 -18.73
N ASN A 46 -2.12 -1.61 -18.41
CA ASN A 46 -3.07 -2.39 -17.62
C ASN A 46 -2.54 -2.53 -16.20
N LEU A 47 -3.35 -2.23 -15.20
CA LEU A 47 -2.97 -2.23 -13.79
C LEU A 47 -3.66 -3.35 -13.05
N HIS A 48 -2.86 -4.23 -12.46
CA HIS A 48 -3.36 -5.32 -11.61
C HIS A 48 -2.77 -5.22 -10.20
N ASP A 49 -3.52 -5.66 -9.20
CA ASP A 49 -3.04 -5.79 -7.83
C ASP A 49 -2.28 -7.09 -7.58
N SER A 50 -2.00 -7.39 -6.31
CA SER A 50 -1.29 -8.62 -5.93
C SER A 50 -2.07 -9.91 -6.21
N GLU A 51 -3.40 -9.81 -6.33
CA GLU A 51 -4.32 -10.93 -6.60
C GLU A 51 -4.74 -10.98 -8.08
N HIS A 52 -4.05 -10.22 -8.93
CA HIS A 52 -4.33 -10.10 -10.36
C HIS A 52 -5.70 -9.48 -10.69
N GLN A 53 -6.31 -8.75 -9.76
CA GLN A 53 -7.52 -8.00 -10.00
C GLN A 53 -7.20 -6.61 -10.57
N PRO A 54 -8.04 -6.08 -11.47
CA PRO A 54 -7.84 -4.75 -12.04
C PRO A 54 -7.92 -3.67 -10.96
N ILE A 55 -7.01 -2.69 -11.00
CA ILE A 55 -7.00 -1.56 -10.06
C ILE A 55 -7.70 -0.35 -10.71
N PRO A 56 -8.92 0.01 -10.27
CA PRO A 56 -9.57 1.24 -10.74
C PRO A 56 -9.01 2.47 -10.01
N ASN A 57 -9.26 3.66 -10.57
CA ASN A 57 -9.02 4.95 -9.93
C ASN A 57 -7.55 5.22 -9.51
N ALA A 58 -6.60 4.54 -10.14
CA ALA A 58 -5.19 4.88 -10.05
C ALA A 58 -4.83 5.96 -11.10
N ALA A 59 -3.82 6.76 -10.81
CA ALA A 59 -3.24 7.70 -11.77
C ALA A 59 -1.92 7.12 -12.30
N VAL A 60 -1.71 7.23 -13.61
CA VAL A 60 -0.48 6.79 -14.26
C VAL A 60 0.21 7.99 -14.87
N ARG A 61 1.50 8.15 -14.57
CA ARG A 61 2.39 9.14 -15.19
C ARG A 61 3.44 8.43 -16.03
N VAL A 62 3.55 8.80 -17.29
CA VAL A 62 4.51 8.25 -18.25
C VAL A 62 5.48 9.36 -18.63
N GLN A 63 6.75 9.27 -18.22
CA GLN A 63 7.76 10.31 -18.40
C GLN A 63 8.91 9.84 -19.31
N GLU A 64 9.21 10.61 -20.35
CA GLU A 64 10.26 10.33 -21.33
C GLU A 64 11.64 10.65 -20.75
N PHE A 65 12.63 9.80 -21.05
CA PHE A 65 13.95 9.84 -20.40
C PHE A 65 14.84 11.03 -20.79
N MET A 66 14.76 11.55 -22.02
CA MET A 66 15.70 12.54 -22.56
C MET A 66 15.15 13.97 -22.54
N GLY A 67 13.89 14.16 -22.90
CA GLY A 67 13.25 15.45 -23.09
C GLY A 67 12.28 15.84 -21.97
N GLY A 68 12.06 14.96 -20.99
CA GLY A 68 11.18 15.23 -19.84
C GLY A 68 9.69 15.36 -20.17
N LEU A 69 9.29 15.15 -21.43
CA LEU A 69 7.89 15.05 -21.85
C LEU A 69 7.19 14.02 -20.98
N PHE A 70 6.01 14.36 -20.48
CA PHE A 70 5.22 13.43 -19.68
C PHE A 70 3.76 13.45 -20.08
N TYR A 71 3.11 12.32 -19.83
CA TYR A 71 1.70 12.07 -20.04
C TYR A 71 1.10 11.61 -18.71
N GLU A 72 -0.13 12.03 -18.44
CA GLU A 72 -0.88 11.63 -17.26
C GLU A 72 -2.28 11.20 -17.63
N GLY A 73 -2.77 10.18 -16.95
CA GLY A 73 -4.10 9.65 -17.18
C GLY A 73 -4.58 8.87 -15.97
N ASN A 74 -5.90 8.88 -15.77
CA ASN A 74 -6.55 8.08 -14.75
C ASN A 74 -7.01 6.76 -15.34
N VAL A 75 -6.90 5.70 -14.56
CA VAL A 75 -7.25 4.35 -14.95
C VAL A 75 -8.76 4.17 -14.88
N VAL A 76 -9.33 3.73 -15.99
CA VAL A 76 -10.75 3.38 -16.15
C VAL A 76 -10.81 1.90 -16.45
N ASP A 77 -11.59 1.14 -15.67
CA ASP A 77 -11.75 -0.31 -15.82
C ASP A 77 -10.41 -1.08 -15.88
N GLY A 78 -9.45 -0.67 -15.04
CA GLY A 78 -8.15 -1.33 -14.91
C GLY A 78 -7.12 -0.98 -16.00
N SER A 79 -7.45 -0.13 -16.98
CA SER A 79 -6.49 0.32 -18.00
C SER A 79 -6.50 1.82 -18.29
N VAL A 80 -5.43 2.30 -18.92
CA VAL A 80 -5.30 3.67 -19.44
C VAL A 80 -4.43 3.66 -20.69
N THR A 81 -4.77 4.48 -21.68
CA THR A 81 -4.07 4.53 -22.97
C THR A 81 -3.48 5.91 -23.22
N PHE A 82 -2.25 5.94 -23.72
CA PHE A 82 -1.49 7.15 -24.04
C PHE A 82 -1.04 7.14 -25.50
N SER A 83 -1.02 8.32 -26.11
CA SER A 83 -0.36 8.57 -27.40
C SER A 83 0.98 9.27 -27.11
N CYS A 84 2.04 8.48 -27.05
CA CYS A 84 3.36 8.92 -26.64
C CYS A 84 4.27 9.08 -27.86
N THR A 85 5.26 9.97 -27.82
CA THR A 85 6.29 9.97 -28.87
C THR A 85 7.11 8.68 -28.82
N PHE A 86 7.65 8.23 -29.94
CA PHE A 86 8.62 7.15 -30.00
C PHE A 86 9.78 7.39 -29.01
N GLY A 87 10.07 6.43 -28.13
CA GLY A 87 11.13 6.57 -27.12
C GLY A 87 11.05 5.64 -25.91
N ARG A 88 11.93 5.88 -24.93
CA ARG A 88 12.00 5.16 -23.66
C ARG A 88 11.34 5.96 -22.53
N TYR A 89 10.52 5.27 -21.75
CA TYR A 89 9.66 5.90 -20.74
C TYR A 89 9.80 5.27 -19.36
N LYS A 90 9.64 6.11 -18.34
CA LYS A 90 9.41 5.72 -16.94
C LYS A 90 7.92 5.80 -16.68
N VAL A 91 7.31 4.67 -16.34
CA VAL A 91 5.89 4.58 -15.98
C VAL A 91 5.80 4.53 -14.46
N LYS A 92 5.09 5.49 -13.88
CA LYS A 92 4.82 5.57 -12.44
C LYS A 92 3.33 5.43 -12.20
N VAL A 93 2.97 4.60 -11.24
CA VAL A 93 1.58 4.37 -10.84
C VAL A 93 1.37 4.94 -9.46
N TYR A 94 0.31 5.73 -9.33
CA TYR A 94 -0.10 6.38 -8.11
C TYR A 94 -1.50 5.93 -7.72
N ARG A 95 -1.72 5.65 -6.44
CA ARG A 95 -3.04 5.36 -5.89
C ARG A 95 -3.24 6.17 -4.64
N SER A 96 -4.34 6.92 -4.58
CA SER A 96 -4.62 7.85 -3.48
C SER A 96 -3.45 8.81 -3.18
N GLY A 97 -2.73 9.25 -4.23
CA GLY A 97 -1.58 10.14 -4.12
C GLY A 97 -0.24 9.47 -3.78
N VAL A 98 -0.22 8.16 -3.50
CA VAL A 98 1.00 7.43 -3.13
C VAL A 98 1.54 6.64 -4.32
N GLU A 99 2.86 6.70 -4.56
CA GLU A 99 3.52 5.88 -5.59
C GLU A 99 3.49 4.40 -5.18
N VAL A 100 2.85 3.56 -5.98
CA VAL A 100 2.66 2.13 -5.71
C VAL A 100 3.47 1.22 -6.63
N ASN A 101 3.89 1.73 -7.79
CA ASN A 101 4.77 1.02 -8.71
C ASN A 101 5.55 2.01 -9.59
N GLN A 102 6.75 1.60 -10.00
CA GLN A 102 7.53 2.25 -11.04
C GLN A 102 8.17 1.19 -11.94
N THR A 103 8.03 1.36 -13.26
CA THR A 103 8.65 0.52 -14.27
C THR A 103 9.14 1.34 -15.46
N THR A 104 9.79 0.70 -16.42
CA THR A 104 10.27 1.32 -17.66
C THR A 104 9.77 0.55 -18.87
N VAL A 105 9.50 1.26 -19.96
CA VAL A 105 9.07 0.66 -21.23
C VAL A 105 9.77 1.34 -22.41
N ASP A 106 10.19 0.52 -23.36
CA ASP A 106 10.74 0.94 -24.64
C ASP A 106 9.61 0.97 -25.66
N LEU A 107 9.14 2.16 -26.00
CA LEU A 107 7.96 2.40 -26.82
C LEU A 107 8.35 2.83 -28.23
N PHE A 108 8.73 1.83 -29.04
CA PHE A 108 9.11 2.00 -30.44
C PHE A 108 8.00 1.56 -31.42
N GLU A 109 7.04 0.79 -30.91
CA GLU A 109 5.83 0.36 -31.60
C GLU A 109 4.65 0.29 -30.61
N ASN A 110 3.43 0.21 -31.14
CA ASN A 110 2.23 0.17 -30.32
C ASN A 110 2.28 -1.07 -29.41
N GLN A 111 2.09 -0.89 -28.11
CA GLN A 111 2.15 -2.03 -27.18
C GLN A 111 1.25 -1.86 -25.96
N SER A 112 1.02 -3.00 -25.30
CA SER A 112 0.29 -3.10 -24.04
C SER A 112 1.25 -3.54 -22.93
N LEU A 113 1.29 -2.76 -21.84
CA LEU A 113 2.15 -3.00 -20.69
C LEU A 113 1.29 -3.43 -19.49
N LEU A 114 1.55 -4.62 -18.95
CA LEU A 114 0.97 -5.06 -17.68
C LEU A 114 1.84 -4.61 -16.51
N VAL A 115 1.26 -3.89 -15.55
CA VAL A 115 1.93 -3.45 -14.32
C VAL A 115 1.24 -4.07 -13.11
N ILE A 116 1.99 -4.88 -12.36
CA ILE A 116 1.51 -5.53 -11.14
C ILE A 116 1.92 -4.70 -9.92
N CYS A 117 0.93 -4.08 -9.27
CA CYS A 117 1.11 -3.32 -8.04
C CYS A 117 0.98 -4.25 -6.83
N ARG A 118 2.07 -4.95 -6.49
CA ARG A 118 2.10 -5.99 -5.42
C ARG A 118 1.67 -5.52 -4.03
N ARG A 119 1.70 -4.21 -3.77
CA ARG A 119 1.29 -3.62 -2.49
C ARG A 119 -0.10 -3.00 -2.54
N CYS A 120 -0.87 -3.19 -3.60
CA CYS A 120 -2.27 -2.76 -3.68
C CYS A 120 -3.20 -3.94 -3.44
N GLY A 121 -4.43 -3.65 -3.03
CA GLY A 121 -5.47 -4.68 -2.87
C GLY A 121 -5.19 -5.65 -1.72
N LEU A 122 -4.40 -5.26 -0.72
CA LEU A 122 -4.07 -6.16 0.38
C LEU A 122 -5.21 -6.23 1.38
N THR A 123 -5.42 -7.40 1.96
CA THR A 123 -6.32 -7.58 3.09
C THR A 123 -5.53 -7.67 4.38
N VAL A 124 -5.83 -6.78 5.33
CA VAL A 124 -5.23 -6.77 6.67
C VAL A 124 -6.30 -7.21 7.67
N HIS A 125 -6.14 -8.43 8.19
CA HIS A 125 -6.93 -8.91 9.31
C HIS A 125 -6.25 -8.51 10.62
N ILE A 126 -7.01 -8.03 11.59
CA ILE A 126 -6.49 -7.68 12.91
C ILE A 126 -7.30 -8.41 13.95
N LYS A 127 -6.61 -9.12 14.85
CA LYS A 127 -7.21 -9.83 15.98
C LYS A 127 -6.81 -9.13 17.27
N VAL A 128 -7.78 -8.71 18.06
CA VAL A 128 -7.55 -8.05 19.35
C VAL A 128 -7.93 -8.99 20.48
N VAL A 129 -6.99 -9.23 21.38
CA VAL A 129 -7.15 -10.12 22.53
C VAL A 129 -6.66 -9.49 23.83
N ASP A 130 -7.19 -9.94 24.95
CA ASP A 130 -6.79 -9.53 26.30
C ASP A 130 -5.47 -10.21 26.75
N TYR A 131 -5.08 -9.97 28.00
CA TYR A 131 -3.89 -10.58 28.58
C TYR A 131 -3.91 -12.12 28.61
N LEU A 132 -5.09 -12.76 28.70
CA LEU A 132 -5.26 -14.21 28.71
C LEU A 132 -5.53 -14.80 27.32
N GLY A 133 -5.57 -13.97 26.27
CA GLY A 133 -5.86 -14.39 24.90
C GLY A 133 -7.36 -14.47 24.58
N GLN A 134 -8.23 -13.97 25.45
CA GLN A 134 -9.67 -13.88 25.17
C GLN A 134 -9.92 -12.75 24.16
N PRO A 135 -10.82 -12.95 23.19
CA PRO A 135 -11.13 -11.93 22.19
C PRO A 135 -11.81 -10.71 22.81
N ILE A 136 -11.41 -9.51 22.34
CA ILE A 136 -12.02 -8.25 22.75
C ILE A 136 -12.92 -7.76 21.62
N SER A 137 -14.23 -7.88 21.81
CA SER A 137 -15.25 -7.36 20.89
C SER A 137 -15.45 -5.86 21.03
N ASN A 138 -15.93 -5.22 19.95
CA ASN A 138 -16.30 -3.81 19.91
C ASN A 138 -15.16 -2.81 20.21
N ALA A 139 -13.90 -3.25 20.15
CA ALA A 139 -12.75 -2.37 20.20
C ALA A 139 -12.64 -1.61 18.88
N ASN A 140 -12.47 -0.29 18.92
CA ASN A 140 -12.24 0.50 17.71
C ASN A 140 -10.78 0.38 17.31
N VAL A 141 -10.53 -0.10 16.10
CA VAL A 141 -9.20 -0.30 15.54
C VAL A 141 -9.02 0.69 14.41
N SER A 142 -7.95 1.48 14.49
CA SER A 142 -7.55 2.40 13.43
C SER A 142 -6.27 1.89 12.77
N LEU A 143 -6.31 1.78 11.44
CA LEU A 143 -5.19 1.43 10.59
C LEU A 143 -4.80 2.66 9.77
N LEU A 144 -3.61 3.19 10.04
CA LEU A 144 -3.09 4.40 9.39
C LEU A 144 -1.81 4.09 8.62
N ARG A 145 -1.80 4.43 7.33
CA ARG A 145 -0.58 4.55 6.54
C ARG A 145 -0.25 6.02 6.34
N GLU A 146 1.03 6.36 6.45
CA GLU A 146 1.51 7.72 6.19
C GLU A 146 1.10 8.20 4.78
N GLY A 147 0.56 9.41 4.70
CA GLY A 147 0.07 10.01 3.46
C GLY A 147 -1.35 9.61 3.07
N LEU A 148 -2.02 8.73 3.83
CA LEU A 148 -3.41 8.31 3.59
C LEU A 148 -4.31 8.65 4.78
N MET A 149 -5.63 8.70 4.53
CA MET A 149 -6.61 8.81 5.59
C MET A 149 -6.64 7.51 6.43
N PRO A 150 -6.83 7.60 7.76
CA PRO A 150 -6.95 6.41 8.60
C PRO A 150 -8.23 5.65 8.27
N LEU A 151 -8.09 4.33 8.12
CA LEU A 151 -9.21 3.41 8.12
C LEU A 151 -9.56 3.08 9.57
N SER A 152 -10.83 2.99 9.93
CA SER A 152 -11.23 2.60 11.28
C SER A 152 -12.50 1.79 11.27
N ASP A 153 -12.54 0.73 12.07
CA ASP A 153 -13.72 -0.09 12.27
C ASP A 153 -13.64 -0.82 13.63
N ARG A 154 -14.74 -1.43 14.05
CA ARG A 154 -14.87 -2.13 15.32
C ARG A 154 -14.64 -3.62 15.17
N THR A 155 -14.02 -4.22 16.18
CA THR A 155 -13.89 -5.68 16.24
C THR A 155 -15.24 -6.37 16.41
N ASN A 156 -15.41 -7.48 15.73
CA ASN A 156 -16.54 -8.39 15.85
C ASN A 156 -16.54 -9.11 17.22
N ASN A 157 -17.55 -9.94 17.47
CA ASN A 157 -17.66 -10.73 18.71
C ASN A 157 -16.46 -11.66 18.96
N ASP A 158 -15.79 -12.09 17.90
CA ASP A 158 -14.58 -12.90 18.00
C ASP A 158 -13.32 -12.04 18.15
N GLY A 159 -13.42 -10.72 18.27
CA GLY A 159 -12.28 -9.81 18.40
C GLY A 159 -11.54 -9.54 17.09
N SER A 160 -12.09 -9.94 15.94
CA SER A 160 -11.48 -9.69 14.63
C SER A 160 -12.04 -8.45 13.94
N VAL A 161 -11.24 -7.80 13.11
CA VAL A 161 -11.65 -6.76 12.15
C VAL A 161 -10.82 -6.92 10.88
N THR A 162 -11.40 -6.61 9.72
CA THR A 162 -10.75 -6.75 8.42
C THR A 162 -10.74 -5.42 7.69
N PHE A 163 -9.58 -5.04 7.16
CA PHE A 163 -9.41 -3.90 6.26
C PHE A 163 -9.01 -4.43 4.88
N ASP A 164 -9.95 -4.38 3.95
CA ASP A 164 -9.72 -4.75 2.55
C ASP A 164 -9.16 -3.57 1.75
N ASP A 165 -8.64 -3.88 0.57
CA ASP A 165 -8.14 -2.90 -0.39
C ASP A 165 -7.03 -1.98 0.15
N PHE A 166 -6.26 -2.48 1.13
CA PHE A 166 -5.20 -1.74 1.77
C PHE A 166 -3.99 -1.58 0.85
N ILE A 167 -3.38 -0.40 0.89
CA ILE A 167 -2.10 -0.17 0.21
C ILE A 167 -0.97 -0.46 1.21
N GLY A 168 -0.18 -1.52 0.97
CA GLY A 168 0.90 -2.00 1.81
C GLY A 168 2.09 -1.04 1.97
N GLY A 169 2.74 -1.09 3.14
CA GLY A 169 3.81 -0.20 3.58
C GLY A 169 3.91 -0.22 5.10
N LEU A 170 4.60 0.77 5.67
CA LEU A 170 4.56 0.98 7.12
C LEU A 170 3.17 1.47 7.52
N ALA A 171 2.53 0.72 8.40
CA ALA A 171 1.19 0.99 8.89
C ALA A 171 1.19 1.04 10.42
N GLN A 172 0.59 2.08 10.98
CA GLN A 172 0.34 2.18 12.41
C GLN A 172 -1.05 1.64 12.73
N VAL A 173 -1.11 0.67 13.62
CA VAL A 173 -2.36 0.20 14.21
C VAL A 173 -2.52 0.84 15.59
N SER A 174 -3.67 1.46 15.81
CA SER A 174 -4.08 2.01 17.11
C SER A 174 -5.38 1.34 17.55
N VAL A 175 -5.44 0.87 18.79
CA VAL A 175 -6.64 0.22 19.36
C VAL A 175 -7.18 1.06 20.50
N TYR A 176 -8.48 1.32 20.47
CA TYR A 176 -9.23 2.07 21.45
C TYR A 176 -10.31 1.17 22.04
N LEU A 177 -10.36 1.09 23.37
CA LEU A 177 -11.47 0.44 24.05
C LEU A 177 -12.68 1.37 24.07
N THR A 178 -13.86 0.81 24.32
CA THR A 178 -15.11 1.57 24.43
C THR A 178 -14.93 2.77 25.35
N ASP A 179 -15.40 3.94 24.90
CA ASP A 179 -15.37 5.22 25.62
C ASP A 179 -13.96 5.81 25.89
N GLN A 180 -12.90 5.25 25.29
CA GLN A 180 -11.56 5.84 25.39
C GLN A 180 -11.25 6.78 24.22
N THR A 181 -10.73 7.96 24.54
CA THR A 181 -10.25 8.94 23.54
C THR A 181 -8.79 8.73 23.16
N GLN A 182 -8.02 8.02 24.00
CA GLN A 182 -6.62 7.68 23.75
C GLN A 182 -6.48 6.20 23.42
N PRO A 183 -5.55 5.83 22.52
CA PRO A 183 -5.33 4.43 22.19
C PRO A 183 -4.69 3.71 23.37
N CYS A 184 -5.23 2.54 23.73
CA CYS A 184 -4.64 1.65 24.73
C CYS A 184 -3.44 0.87 24.17
N VAL A 185 -3.38 0.70 22.84
CA VAL A 185 -2.24 0.14 22.11
C VAL A 185 -1.99 0.97 20.86
N ARG A 186 -0.72 1.25 20.57
CA ARG A 186 -0.26 1.82 19.31
C ARG A 186 1.01 1.09 18.87
N LYS A 187 0.98 0.43 17.72
CA LYS A 187 2.12 -0.34 17.16
C LYS A 187 2.25 -0.10 15.67
N THR A 188 3.47 -0.20 15.15
CA THR A 188 3.75 -0.05 13.72
C THR A 188 4.17 -1.40 13.14
N PHE A 189 3.63 -1.73 11.97
CA PHE A 189 3.89 -2.97 11.25
C PHE A 189 4.27 -2.65 9.80
N LEU A 190 5.13 -3.46 9.21
CA LEU A 190 5.40 -3.44 7.78
C LEU A 190 4.45 -4.44 7.10
N VAL A 191 3.53 -3.95 6.26
CA VAL A 191 2.56 -4.76 5.52
C VAL A 191 3.02 -4.88 4.07
N GLU A 192 3.57 -6.03 3.69
CA GLU A 192 4.05 -6.26 2.32
C GLU A 192 3.10 -7.12 1.48
N SER A 193 2.25 -7.91 2.14
CA SER A 193 1.22 -8.77 1.56
C SER A 193 0.01 -8.82 2.49
N SER A 194 -1.10 -9.39 2.03
CA SER A 194 -2.26 -9.70 2.88
C SER A 194 -1.80 -10.50 4.10
N THR A 195 -2.25 -10.12 5.30
CA THR A 195 -1.69 -10.62 6.55
C THR A 195 -2.69 -10.54 7.71
N THR A 196 -2.38 -11.27 8.79
CA THR A 196 -3.08 -11.18 10.07
C THR A 196 -2.14 -10.58 11.13
N ILE A 197 -2.62 -9.57 11.85
CA ILE A 197 -1.89 -8.89 12.92
C ILE A 197 -2.59 -9.17 14.25
N ASP A 198 -1.90 -9.87 15.15
CA ASP A 198 -2.39 -10.12 16.50
C ASP A 198 -1.99 -8.99 17.46
N ILE A 199 -2.98 -8.40 18.11
CA ILE A 199 -2.82 -7.33 19.08
C ILE A 199 -3.28 -7.83 20.45
N LYS A 200 -2.30 -8.13 21.29
CA LYS A 200 -2.52 -8.43 22.69
C LYS A 200 -2.51 -7.15 23.54
N ILE A 201 -3.59 -6.92 24.28
CA ILE A 201 -3.72 -5.82 25.24
C ILE A 201 -3.38 -6.35 26.64
N GLU A 202 -2.13 -6.13 27.07
CA GLU A 202 -1.62 -6.70 28.33
C GLU A 202 -2.17 -6.03 29.60
N ARG A 203 -2.75 -4.84 29.46
CA ARG A 203 -3.30 -4.07 30.58
C ARG A 203 -4.64 -4.61 31.08
N TYR A 204 -5.37 -5.36 30.28
CA TYR A 204 -6.75 -5.77 30.58
C TYR A 204 -6.93 -7.28 30.51
N VAL A 205 -7.87 -7.79 31.31
CA VAL A 205 -8.40 -9.16 31.27
C VAL A 205 -9.91 -9.10 31.23
N LEU A 206 -10.53 -9.92 30.39
CA LEU A 206 -11.97 -10.09 30.33
C LEU A 206 -12.43 -11.06 31.43
N VAL A 207 -13.27 -10.56 32.34
CA VAL A 207 -13.86 -11.33 33.43
C VAL A 207 -15.37 -11.14 33.38
N LEU A 208 -16.13 -12.22 33.15
CA LEU A 208 -17.59 -12.19 33.05
C LEU A 208 -18.14 -11.14 32.05
N GLY A 209 -17.43 -10.93 30.94
CA GLY A 209 -17.82 -9.97 29.90
C GLY A 209 -17.37 -8.53 30.14
N PHE A 210 -16.70 -8.25 31.26
CA PHE A 210 -16.18 -6.92 31.59
C PHE A 210 -14.65 -6.90 31.50
N LEU A 211 -14.10 -5.82 30.93
CA LEU A 211 -12.66 -5.59 30.93
C LEU A 211 -12.23 -5.03 32.28
N VAL A 212 -11.35 -5.75 32.96
CA VAL A 212 -10.76 -5.37 34.25
C VAL A 212 -9.27 -5.15 34.06
N GLU A 213 -8.70 -4.11 34.67
CA GLU A 213 -7.25 -3.91 34.63
C GLU A 213 -6.52 -5.05 35.35
N THR A 214 -5.44 -5.56 34.75
CA THR A 214 -4.64 -6.66 35.32
C THR A 214 -4.10 -6.32 36.71
N SER A 215 -3.73 -5.07 36.93
CA SER A 215 -3.30 -4.55 38.24
C SER A 215 -4.40 -4.63 39.29
N GLN A 216 -5.63 -4.24 38.95
CA GLN A 216 -6.79 -4.31 39.85
C GLN A 216 -7.20 -5.75 40.14
N LEU A 217 -7.17 -6.61 39.12
CA LEU A 217 -7.45 -8.04 39.32
C LEU A 217 -6.41 -8.67 40.25
N ALA A 218 -5.13 -8.37 40.06
CA ALA A 218 -4.05 -8.86 40.91
C ALA A 218 -4.19 -8.38 42.36
N THR A 219 -4.55 -7.11 42.60
CA THR A 219 -4.76 -6.60 43.96
C THR A 219 -5.95 -7.28 44.64
N VAL A 220 -7.07 -7.48 43.94
CA VAL A 220 -8.24 -8.20 44.48
C VAL A 220 -7.88 -9.64 44.86
N ILE A 221 -7.15 -10.36 44.00
CA ILE A 221 -6.70 -11.73 44.27
C ILE A 221 -5.80 -11.78 45.50
N LEU A 222 -4.84 -10.86 45.63
CA LEU A 222 -3.93 -10.80 46.78
C LEU A 222 -4.67 -10.51 48.10
N VAL A 223 -5.65 -9.59 48.09
CA VAL A 223 -6.48 -9.29 49.26
C VAL A 223 -7.30 -10.50 49.67
N MET A 224 -7.94 -11.18 48.72
CA MET A 224 -8.72 -12.39 48.99
C MET A 224 -7.86 -13.53 49.54
N ALA A 225 -6.66 -13.74 48.98
CA ALA A 225 -5.71 -14.72 49.48
C ALA A 225 -5.26 -14.41 50.91
N ALA A 226 -4.99 -13.13 51.22
CA ALA A 226 -4.62 -12.72 52.57
C ALA A 226 -5.75 -12.97 53.58
N ILE A 227 -7.00 -12.61 53.25
CA ILE A 227 -8.17 -12.89 54.10
C ILE A 227 -8.33 -14.40 54.32
N PHE A 228 -8.20 -15.19 53.26
CA PHE A 228 -8.30 -16.64 53.33
C PHE A 228 -7.22 -17.25 54.24
N ILE A 229 -5.97 -16.78 54.13
CA ILE A 229 -4.87 -17.20 55.00
C ILE A 229 -5.17 -16.85 56.46
N VAL A 230 -5.66 -15.64 56.75
CA VAL A 230 -6.03 -15.23 58.12
C VAL A 230 -7.14 -16.12 58.68
N LEU A 231 -8.17 -16.44 57.87
CA LEU A 231 -9.24 -17.36 58.29
C LEU A 231 -8.72 -18.78 58.56
N LEU A 232 -7.81 -19.30 57.73
CA LEU A 232 -7.16 -20.60 57.96
C LEU A 232 -6.34 -20.61 59.25
N ILE A 233 -5.57 -19.55 59.51
CA ILE A 233 -4.80 -19.38 60.75
C ILE A 233 -5.75 -19.38 61.96
N GLU A 234 -6.86 -18.64 61.89
CA GLU A 234 -7.82 -18.55 62.99
C GLU A 234 -8.51 -19.89 63.28
N VAL A 235 -8.91 -20.63 62.22
CA VAL A 235 -9.49 -21.97 62.37
C VAL A 235 -8.49 -22.94 62.98
N PHE A 236 -7.23 -22.91 62.53
CA PHE A 236 -6.17 -23.75 63.07
C PHE A 236 -5.90 -23.44 64.56
N ARG A 237 -5.81 -22.15 64.91
CA ARG A 237 -5.65 -21.69 66.29
C ARG A 237 -6.80 -22.18 67.19
N ARG A 238 -8.05 -22.06 66.73
CA ARG A 238 -9.22 -22.55 67.49
C ARG A 238 -9.24 -24.06 67.67
N ARG A 239 -8.67 -24.84 66.73
CA ARG A 239 -8.54 -26.29 66.87
C ARG A 239 -7.46 -26.68 67.89
N GLN A 240 -6.33 -25.98 67.92
CA GLN A 240 -5.26 -26.25 68.90
C GLN A 240 -5.66 -25.90 70.35
N ILE A 241 -6.47 -24.86 70.57
CA ILE A 241 -6.95 -24.49 71.92
C ILE A 241 -7.96 -25.51 72.48
N LYS A 242 -8.56 -26.36 71.62
CA LYS A 242 -9.53 -27.39 72.01
C LYS A 242 -8.92 -28.79 72.16
N SER A 243 -7.61 -28.93 72.01
CA SER A 243 -6.84 -30.16 72.29
C SER A 243 -6.00 -29.98 73.54
#